data_AF-A0A013VFZ8-F1
#
_entry.id   AF-A0A013VFZ8-F1
#
_cell.length_a   1.000
_cell.length_b   1.000
_cell.length_c   1.000
_cell.angle_alpha   90.00
_cell.angle_beta   90.00
_cell.angle_gamma   90.00
#
_symmetry.space_group_name_H-M   'P 1'
#
loop_
_entity.id
_entity.type
_entity.pdbx_description
1 polymer ?
#
loop_
_entity_poly.entity_id
_entity_poly.type
_entity_poly.pdbx_seq_one_letter_code
_entity_poly.pdbx_strand_id
1 'polypeptide(L)'
;MAPLGIGASRQEAGGGADIAPLVRAGVPVIDLQQDGTRYFDLHHTPDDTLDKVDPAQLRQNVAAWAVTLNLIANASESMGVN
;
A
#
# COMPACT_ATOMS: atom_id res chain seq x y z
N MET A 1 -2.98 11.80 -4.08
CA MET A 1 -2.77 11.32 -2.69
C MET A 1 -2.22 12.37 -1.72
N ALA A 2 -1.69 13.51 -2.21
CA ALA A 2 -1.09 14.57 -1.37
C ALA A 2 -1.96 15.07 -0.18
N PRO A 3 -3.30 15.21 -0.28
CA PRO A 3 -4.13 15.59 0.89
C PRO A 3 -4.08 14.59 2.06
N LEU A 4 -3.69 13.34 1.80
CA LEU A 4 -3.47 12.31 2.82
C LEU A 4 -2.01 12.24 3.30
N GLY A 5 -1.16 13.19 2.89
CA GLY A 5 0.27 13.20 3.20
C GLY A 5 1.10 12.18 2.42
N ILE A 6 0.56 11.60 1.34
CA ILE A 6 1.22 10.56 0.55
C ILE A 6 1.78 11.16 -0.74
N GLY A 7 3.10 11.08 -0.89
CA GLY A 7 3.85 11.53 -2.06
C GLY A 7 4.00 10.46 -3.14
N ALA A 8 4.47 10.86 -4.32
CA ALA A 8 4.86 9.92 -5.37
C ALA A 8 6.19 9.24 -5.02
N SER A 9 6.27 7.93 -5.27
CA SER A 9 7.52 7.17 -5.18
C SER A 9 8.16 7.04 -6.57
N ARG A 10 9.49 6.93 -6.60
CA ARG A 10 10.24 6.53 -7.80
C ARG A 10 10.59 5.03 -7.80
N GLN A 11 10.20 4.32 -6.75
CA GLN A 11 10.42 2.88 -6.65
C GLN A 11 9.43 2.16 -7.56
N GLU A 12 9.89 1.13 -8.25
CA GLU A 12 9.01 0.23 -8.97
C GLU A 12 8.08 -0.49 -8.00
N ALA A 13 6.84 -0.69 -8.42
CA ALA A 13 5.84 -1.37 -7.62
C ALA A 13 6.18 -2.87 -7.52
N GLY A 14 6.40 -3.36 -6.30
CA GLY A 14 6.77 -4.75 -6.04
C GLY A 14 5.58 -5.65 -5.75
N GLY A 15 4.44 -5.08 -5.34
CA GLY A 15 3.21 -5.80 -5.03
C GLY A 15 3.23 -6.55 -3.68
N GLY A 16 4.27 -6.39 -2.88
CA GLY A 16 4.41 -7.12 -1.62
C GLY A 16 4.46 -8.65 -1.81
N ALA A 17 4.36 -9.38 -0.70
CA ALA A 17 4.58 -10.84 -0.68
C ALA A 17 3.64 -11.60 -1.62
N ASP A 18 2.35 -11.24 -1.63
CA ASP A 18 1.31 -12.00 -2.33
C ASP A 18 1.12 -11.56 -3.80
N ILE A 19 1.40 -10.30 -4.15
CA ILE A 19 1.16 -9.78 -5.51
C ILE A 19 2.42 -9.76 -6.37
N ALA A 20 3.63 -9.86 -5.78
CA ALA A 20 4.88 -9.91 -6.55
C ALA A 20 4.90 -10.95 -7.70
N PRO A 21 4.30 -12.15 -7.58
CA PRO A 21 4.18 -13.08 -8.72
C PRO A 21 3.37 -12.52 -9.90
N LEU A 22 2.32 -11.73 -9.64
CA LEU A 22 1.51 -11.10 -10.68
C LEU A 22 2.27 -9.97 -11.37
N VAL A 23 3.06 -9.19 -10.61
CA VAL A 23 3.97 -8.19 -11.17
C VAL A 23 4.94 -8.85 -12.16
N ARG A 24 5.56 -9.97 -11.76
CA ARG A 24 6.46 -10.74 -12.64
C ARG A 24 5.76 -11.33 -13.87
N ALA A 25 4.46 -11.55 -13.80
CA ALA A 25 3.64 -12.01 -14.92
C ALA A 25 3.15 -10.85 -15.83
N GLY A 26 3.55 -9.61 -15.55
CA GLY A 26 3.17 -8.43 -16.33
C GLY A 26 1.79 -7.87 -15.97
N VAL A 27 1.21 -8.23 -14.82
CA VAL A 27 -0.02 -7.61 -14.34
C VAL A 27 0.31 -6.24 -13.75
N PRO A 28 -0.35 -5.15 -14.19
CA PRO A 28 -0.14 -3.83 -13.61
C PRO A 28 -0.60 -3.80 -12.15
N VAL A 29 0.16 -3.09 -11.31
CA VAL A 29 -0.10 -2.98 -9.87
C VAL A 29 0.08 -1.55 -9.39
N ILE A 30 -0.58 -1.25 -8.28
CA ILE A 30 -0.33 -0.06 -7.48
C ILE A 30 0.24 -0.50 -6.15
N ASP A 31 1.30 0.19 -5.74
CA ASP A 31 2.02 -0.10 -4.50
C ASP A 31 2.07 1.17 -3.65
N LEU A 32 1.41 1.13 -2.49
CA LEU A 32 1.37 2.23 -1.53
C LEU A 32 2.39 1.95 -0.43
N GLN A 33 3.55 2.58 -0.52
CA GLN A 33 4.63 2.41 0.44
C GLN A 33 4.26 3.01 1.81
N GLN A 34 4.15 2.15 2.82
CA GLN A 34 3.92 2.55 4.21
C GLN A 34 5.23 2.94 4.89
N ASP A 35 5.17 3.82 5.91
CA ASP A 35 6.31 4.02 6.81
C ASP A 35 6.48 2.79 7.70
N GLY A 36 7.41 1.92 7.31
CA GLY A 36 7.74 0.69 8.02
C GLY A 36 8.82 0.84 9.09
N THR A 37 9.22 2.06 9.49
CA THR A 37 10.39 2.29 10.37
C THR A 37 10.37 1.45 11.65
N ARG A 38 9.19 1.20 12.22
CA ARG A 38 9.01 0.41 13.46
C ARG A 38 8.53 -1.03 13.24
N TYR A 39 8.37 -1.46 11.98
CA TYR A 39 7.72 -2.73 11.66
C TYR A 39 8.48 -3.92 12.26
N PHE A 40 9.79 -3.95 12.10
CA PHE A 40 10.64 -5.05 12.55
C PHE A 40 10.98 -5.02 14.05
N ASP A 41 10.55 -3.99 14.78
CA ASP A 41 10.63 -3.99 16.24
C ASP A 41 9.66 -5.03 16.84
N LEU A 42 8.58 -5.36 16.12
CA LEU A 42 7.45 -6.16 16.61
C LEU A 42 7.16 -7.40 15.74
N HIS A 43 7.43 -7.31 14.44
CA HIS A 43 7.11 -8.36 13.46
C HIS A 43 7.63 -9.73 13.89
N HIS A 44 6.72 -10.72 13.93
CA HIS A 44 7.01 -12.10 14.36
C HIS A 44 7.46 -12.25 15.83
N THR A 45 7.08 -11.32 16.70
CA THR A 45 7.26 -11.44 18.15
C THR A 45 5.91 -11.61 18.85
N PRO A 46 5.88 -12.09 20.11
CA PRO A 46 4.65 -12.09 20.91
C PRO A 46 4.07 -10.68 21.18
N ASP A 47 4.86 -9.62 20.99
CA ASP A 47 4.47 -8.21 21.17
C ASP A 47 3.79 -7.62 19.91
N ASP A 48 3.58 -8.42 18.85
CA ASP A 48 2.73 -8.07 17.71
C ASP A 48 1.25 -8.09 18.09
N THR A 49 0.86 -7.07 18.85
CA THR A 49 -0.46 -6.92 19.47
C THR A 49 -1.13 -5.61 19.07
N LEU A 50 -2.46 -5.57 19.19
CA LEU A 50 -3.28 -4.45 18.72
C LEU A 50 -2.90 -3.09 19.34
N ASP A 51 -2.39 -3.06 20.57
CA ASP A 51 -2.01 -1.82 21.25
C ASP A 51 -0.81 -1.10 20.61
N LYS A 52 -0.11 -1.74 19.67
CA LYS A 52 0.97 -1.13 18.87
C LYS A 52 0.46 -0.47 17.59
N VAL A 53 -0.79 -0.71 17.21
CA VAL A 53 -1.42 -0.11 16.03
C VAL A 53 -1.81 1.34 16.33
N ASP A 54 -1.18 2.28 15.63
CA ASP A 54 -1.56 3.70 15.69
C ASP A 54 -2.89 3.93 14.94
N PRO A 55 -3.97 4.34 15.64
CA PRO A 55 -5.27 4.53 15.00
C PRO A 55 -5.28 5.62 13.92
N ALA A 56 -4.41 6.63 14.01
CA ALA A 56 -4.32 7.68 13.00
C ALA A 56 -3.67 7.16 11.72
N GLN A 57 -2.61 6.37 11.83
CA GLN A 57 -1.95 5.73 10.68
C GLN A 57 -2.88 4.71 10.01
N LEU A 58 -3.62 3.92 10.80
CA LEU A 58 -4.62 2.99 10.28
C LEU A 58 -5.70 3.72 9.48
N ARG A 59 -6.26 4.82 10.01
CA ARG A 59 -7.27 5.63 9.28
C ARG A 59 -6.72 6.21 7.99
N GLN A 60 -5.48 6.69 7.98
CA GLN A 60 -4.85 7.21 6.77
C GLN A 60 -4.66 6.11 5.71
N ASN A 61 -4.26 4.89 6.10
CA ASN A 61 -4.19 3.74 5.22
C ASN A 61 -5.55 3.35 4.62
N VAL A 62 -6.59 3.31 5.45
CA VAL A 62 -7.97 3.06 4.99
C VAL A 62 -8.40 4.10 3.98
N ALA A 63 -8.20 5.39 4.26
CA ALA A 63 -8.53 6.47 3.34
C ALA A 63 -7.75 6.36 2.01
N ALA A 64 -6.47 6.01 2.09
CA ALA A 64 -5.61 5.86 0.92
C ALA A 64 -6.09 4.73 0.00
N TRP A 65 -6.36 3.55 0.56
CA TRP A 65 -6.87 2.42 -0.22
C TRP A 65 -8.29 2.66 -0.73
N ALA A 66 -9.18 3.24 0.07
CA ALA A 66 -10.55 3.54 -0.37
C ALA A 66 -10.57 4.48 -1.59
N VAL A 67 -9.78 5.55 -1.56
CA VAL A 67 -9.66 6.48 -2.70
C VAL A 67 -9.04 5.78 -3.91
N THR A 68 -7.96 5.03 -3.71
CA THR A 68 -7.26 4.30 -4.77
C THR A 68 -8.19 3.32 -5.48
N LEU A 69 -8.89 2.48 -4.72
CA LEU A 69 -9.85 1.52 -5.26
C LEU A 69 -11.01 2.21 -5.98
N ASN A 70 -11.55 3.28 -5.41
CA ASN A 70 -12.63 4.02 -6.05
C ASN A 70 -12.21 4.61 -7.41
N LEU A 71 -11.00 5.16 -7.51
CA LEU A 71 -10.49 5.72 -8.75
C LEU A 71 -10.27 4.64 -9.82
N ILE A 72 -9.62 3.53 -9.46
CA ILE A 72 -9.29 2.48 -10.44
C ILE A 72 -10.54 1.71 -10.89
N ALA A 73 -11.43 1.38 -9.95
CA ALA A 73 -12.63 0.61 -10.27
C ALA A 73 -13.61 1.38 -11.16
N ASN A 74 -13.51 2.72 -11.19
CA ASN A 74 -14.39 3.59 -11.98
C ASN A 74 -13.65 4.36 -13.09
N ALA A 75 -12.38 4.05 -13.35
CA ALA A 75 -11.64 4.66 -14.44
C ALA A 75 -12.21 4.21 -15.80
N SER A 76 -12.27 5.14 -16.76
CA SER A 76 -12.65 4.81 -18.15
C SER A 76 -11.56 4.06 -18.90
N GLU A 77 -10.31 4.24 -18.46
CA GLU A 77 -9.11 3.61 -19.00
C GLU A 77 -8.69 2.38 -18.19
N SER A 78 -8.00 1.46 -18.85
CA SER A 78 -7.32 0.35 -18.19
C SER A 78 -5.98 0.79 -17.61
N MET A 79 -5.55 0.13 -16.53
CA MET A 79 -4.16 0.26 -16.07
C MET A 79 -3.21 -0.25 -17.16
N GLY A 80 -2.25 0.58 -17.55
CA GLY A 80 -1.22 0.20 -18.53
C GLY A 80 -0.21 -0.79 -17.95
N VAL A 81 0.33 -1.66 -18.79
CA VAL A 81 1.56 -2.41 -18.49
C VAL A 81 2.75 -1.51 -18.79
N ASN A 82 3.73 -1.46 -17.87
CA ASN A 82 5.02 -0.83 -18.13
C ASN A 82 5.83 -1.66 -19.14
#